data_AF-A0A8I0KX10-F1
#
_entry.id   AF-A0A8I0KX10-F1
#
_cell.length_a   1.000
_cell.length_b   1.000
_cell.length_c   1.000
_cell.angle_alpha   90.00
_cell.angle_beta   90.00
_cell.angle_gamma   90.00
#
_symmetry.space_group_name_H-M   'P 1'
#
loop_
_entity.id
_entity.type
_entity.pdbx_description
1 polymer ?
#
loop_
_entity_poly.entity_id
_entity_poly.type
_entity_poly.pdbx_seq_one_letter_code
_entity_poly.pdbx_strand_id
1 'polypeptide(L)'
;MTLRGLVIAYFQYPAIIGYLLAATIAIGLFFLYPAPLVPTLASIAISVLVYPLVWYCLHRWVLHSRWMFKVPFLASTWKRIHYDHHQDPNRLEILFGALHTTLPTIALATAPIGYALGGTGAALAAFATGLITTCVYEFFHCIQHLAYKPKRKWVVAMKARHMAHHFHDERGNFGITNYFWDRLFGTYYERIEKDRKSETVFNLGYTPEVAERYPWVAQLSGGVATGHPSQRIPH
;
A
#
# COMPACT_ATOMS: atom_id res chain seq x y z
N MET A 1 -7.14 -16.19 -13.54
CA MET A 1 -8.36 -15.56 -12.97
C MET A 1 -8.99 -14.59 -13.98
N THR A 2 -10.32 -14.49 -14.04
CA THR A 2 -11.06 -13.52 -14.88
C THR A 2 -11.22 -12.17 -14.15
N LEU A 3 -11.55 -11.08 -14.87
CA LEU A 3 -11.83 -9.78 -14.23
C LEU A 3 -13.02 -9.89 -13.25
N ARG A 4 -14.08 -10.62 -13.64
CA ARG A 4 -15.25 -10.86 -12.78
C ARG A 4 -14.84 -11.55 -11.48
N GLY A 5 -14.00 -12.58 -11.55
CA GLY A 5 -13.49 -13.28 -10.37
C GLY A 5 -12.67 -12.36 -9.45
N LEU A 6 -11.82 -11.51 -10.04
CA LEU A 6 -11.03 -10.52 -9.29
C LEU A 6 -11.94 -9.54 -8.53
N VAL A 7 -12.94 -8.98 -9.23
CA VAL A 7 -13.89 -8.04 -8.66
C VAL A 7 -14.67 -8.67 -7.50
N ILE A 8 -15.15 -9.90 -7.67
CA ILE A 8 -15.86 -10.62 -6.60
C ILE A 8 -14.95 -10.81 -5.39
N ALA A 9 -13.72 -11.31 -5.58
CA ALA A 9 -12.77 -11.52 -4.49
C ALA A 9 -12.43 -10.20 -3.75
N TYR A 10 -12.25 -9.11 -4.50
CA TYR A 10 -11.94 -7.80 -3.95
C TYR A 10 -13.06 -7.27 -3.03
N PHE A 11 -14.32 -7.32 -3.46
CA PHE A 11 -15.45 -6.83 -2.67
C PHE A 11 -15.90 -7.78 -1.55
N GLN A 12 -15.36 -9.00 -1.49
CA GLN A 12 -15.56 -9.92 -0.37
C GLN A 12 -14.56 -9.70 0.77
N TYR A 13 -13.51 -8.90 0.56
CA TYR A 13 -12.47 -8.74 1.57
C TYR A 13 -12.89 -7.77 2.69
N PRO A 14 -12.78 -8.16 3.98
CA PRO A 14 -13.28 -7.34 5.10
C PRO A 14 -12.72 -5.92 5.18
N ALA A 15 -11.43 -5.73 4.87
CA ALA A 15 -10.83 -4.39 4.90
C ALA A 15 -11.46 -3.45 3.86
N ILE A 16 -11.72 -3.97 2.64
CA ILE A 16 -12.37 -3.21 1.57
C ILE A 16 -13.80 -2.83 1.95
N ILE A 17 -14.55 -3.77 2.52
CA ILE A 17 -15.90 -3.50 3.04
C ILE A 17 -15.83 -2.42 4.13
N GLY A 18 -14.87 -2.51 5.04
CA GLY A 18 -14.65 -1.51 6.09
C GLY A 18 -14.35 -0.11 5.56
N TYR A 19 -13.49 0.01 4.53
CA TYR A 19 -13.19 1.29 3.89
C TYR A 19 -14.41 1.89 3.19
N LEU A 20 -15.19 1.08 2.48
CA LEU A 20 -16.41 1.54 1.80
C LEU A 20 -17.50 1.95 2.77
N LEU A 21 -17.67 1.21 3.87
CA LEU A 21 -18.60 1.56 4.94
C LEU A 21 -18.18 2.87 5.61
N ALA A 22 -16.90 3.02 5.97
CA ALA A 22 -16.38 4.26 6.54
C ALA A 22 -16.56 5.46 5.59
N ALA A 23 -16.36 5.26 4.28
CA ALA A 23 -16.57 6.30 3.28
C ALA A 23 -18.05 6.68 3.18
N THR A 24 -18.94 5.69 3.20
CA THR A 24 -20.40 5.91 3.18
C THR A 24 -20.85 6.67 4.41
N ILE A 25 -20.34 6.31 5.60
CA ILE A 25 -20.63 7.03 6.85
C ILE A 25 -20.11 8.46 6.78
N ALA A 26 -18.87 8.68 6.32
CA ALA A 26 -18.30 10.02 6.19
C ALA A 26 -19.11 10.90 5.22
N ILE A 27 -19.56 10.33 4.09
CA ILE A 27 -20.45 11.03 3.14
C ILE A 27 -21.81 11.33 3.77
N GLY A 28 -22.41 10.39 4.50
CA GLY A 28 -23.67 10.61 5.21
C GLY A 28 -23.55 11.74 6.24
N LEU A 29 -22.47 11.72 7.04
CA LEU A 29 -22.17 12.78 8.01
C LEU A 29 -21.90 14.13 7.32
N PHE A 30 -21.29 14.14 6.12
CA PHE A 30 -21.10 15.38 5.37
C PHE A 30 -22.43 16.06 5.06
N PHE A 31 -23.49 15.32 4.74
CA PHE A 31 -24.82 15.94 4.50
C PHE A 31 -25.48 16.47 5.78
N LEU A 32 -25.09 15.97 6.95
CA LEU A 32 -25.52 16.52 8.24
C LEU A 32 -24.71 17.75 8.66
N TYR A 33 -23.45 17.83 8.23
CA TYR A 33 -22.52 18.92 8.54
C TYR A 33 -21.85 19.45 7.26
N PRO A 34 -22.61 20.01 6.31
CA PRO A 34 -22.07 20.34 4.99
C PRO A 34 -21.07 21.50 5.08
N ALA A 35 -20.04 21.44 4.23
CA ALA A 35 -19.17 22.57 3.97
C ALA A 35 -19.60 23.29 2.68
N PRO A 36 -19.24 24.58 2.51
CA PRO A 36 -19.49 25.28 1.27
C PRO A 36 -18.87 24.55 0.05
N LEU A 37 -19.43 24.79 -1.13
CA LEU A 37 -19.07 24.06 -2.36
C LEU A 37 -17.57 24.17 -2.68
N VAL A 38 -17.02 25.38 -2.65
CA VAL A 38 -15.61 25.63 -3.02
C VAL A 38 -14.64 24.90 -2.07
N PRO A 39 -14.73 25.05 -0.73
CA PRO A 39 -13.97 24.23 0.22
C PRO A 39 -14.10 22.72 0.01
N THR A 40 -15.31 22.25 -0.28
CA THR A 40 -15.56 20.81 -0.52
C THR A 40 -14.80 20.32 -1.75
N LEU A 41 -14.95 21.02 -2.88
CA LEU A 41 -14.26 20.67 -4.14
C LEU A 41 -12.74 20.77 -4.00
N ALA A 42 -12.23 21.80 -3.31
CA ALA A 42 -10.81 21.96 -3.03
C ALA A 42 -10.28 20.81 -2.16
N SER A 43 -11.02 20.41 -1.12
CA SER A 43 -10.66 19.31 -0.23
C SER A 43 -10.56 17.98 -0.98
N ILE A 44 -11.52 17.70 -1.87
CA ILE A 44 -11.50 16.50 -2.73
C ILE A 44 -10.28 16.54 -3.66
N ALA A 45 -10.09 17.63 -4.39
CA ALA A 45 -9.01 17.76 -5.37
C ALA A 45 -7.63 17.62 -4.72
N ILE A 46 -7.39 18.31 -3.60
CA ILE A 46 -6.13 18.24 -2.86
C ILE A 46 -5.92 16.83 -2.29
N SER A 47 -6.97 16.19 -1.75
CA SER A 47 -6.85 14.82 -1.23
C SER A 47 -6.43 13.82 -2.32
N VAL A 48 -7.01 13.93 -3.54
CA VAL A 48 -6.61 13.08 -4.68
C VAL A 48 -5.15 13.30 -5.08
N LEU A 49 -4.64 14.54 -5.00
CA LEU A 49 -3.26 14.88 -5.36
C LEU A 49 -2.24 14.51 -4.27
N VAL A 50 -2.59 14.72 -3.01
CA VAL A 50 -1.73 14.47 -1.84
C VAL A 50 -1.65 12.98 -1.52
N TYR A 51 -2.72 12.21 -1.72
CA TYR A 51 -2.73 10.78 -1.40
C TYR A 51 -1.60 9.97 -2.08
N PRO A 52 -1.34 10.11 -3.40
CA PRO A 52 -0.18 9.47 -4.04
C PRO A 52 1.16 9.82 -3.39
N LEU A 53 1.33 11.06 -2.90
CA LEU A 53 2.55 11.48 -2.21
C LEU A 53 2.66 10.79 -0.86
N VAL A 54 1.58 10.82 -0.08
CA VAL A 54 1.52 10.15 1.24
C VAL A 54 1.82 8.66 1.08
N TRP A 55 1.22 7.99 0.09
CA TRP A 55 1.52 6.60 -0.21
C TRP A 55 3.00 6.39 -0.52
N TYR A 56 3.56 7.20 -1.44
CA TYR A 56 4.99 7.13 -1.77
C TYR A 56 5.87 7.23 -0.52
N CYS A 57 5.58 8.20 0.34
CA CYS A 57 6.32 8.41 1.57
C CYS A 57 6.23 7.23 2.53
N LEU A 58 5.01 6.75 2.78
CA LEU A 58 4.78 5.60 3.66
C LEU A 58 5.44 4.34 3.10
N HIS A 59 5.27 4.07 1.82
CA HIS A 59 5.84 2.89 1.17
C HIS A 59 7.36 2.89 1.29
N ARG A 60 8.00 4.02 1.00
CA ARG A 60 9.46 4.14 1.03
C ARG A 60 10.06 4.15 2.45
N TRP A 61 9.51 4.95 3.36
CA TRP A 61 10.17 5.25 4.65
C TRP A 61 9.56 4.55 5.86
N VAL A 62 8.34 4.00 5.74
CA VAL A 62 7.68 3.24 6.81
C VAL A 62 7.64 1.76 6.44
N LEU A 63 7.04 1.40 5.31
CA LEU A 63 6.87 0.01 4.88
C LEU A 63 8.21 -0.65 4.53
N HIS A 64 9.11 0.05 3.83
CA HIS A 64 10.48 -0.41 3.53
C HIS A 64 11.52 0.02 4.57
N SER A 65 11.07 0.42 5.77
CA SER A 65 11.99 0.86 6.80
C SER A 65 12.90 -0.25 7.31
N ARG A 66 14.10 0.13 7.78
CA ARG A 66 15.06 -0.78 8.44
C ARG A 66 15.26 -0.50 9.92
N TRP A 67 14.30 0.21 10.52
CA TRP A 67 14.37 0.65 11.92
C TRP A 67 13.27 -0.02 12.76
N MET A 68 12.07 -0.26 12.22
CA MET A 68 10.96 -0.81 13.01
C MET A 68 11.27 -2.22 13.54
N PHE A 69 11.88 -3.10 12.73
CA PHE A 69 12.25 -4.44 13.20
C PHE A 69 13.32 -4.44 14.31
N LYS A 70 14.01 -3.32 14.53
CA LYS A 70 15.00 -3.19 15.62
C LYS A 70 14.34 -2.89 16.96
N VAL A 71 13.08 -2.46 16.95
CA VAL A 71 12.30 -2.10 18.13
C VAL A 71 11.30 -3.24 18.40
N PRO A 72 11.41 -3.97 19.53
CA PRO A 72 10.66 -5.22 19.74
C PRO A 72 9.14 -5.08 19.55
N PHE A 73 8.53 -4.03 20.09
CA PHE A 73 7.08 -3.82 20.02
C PHE A 73 6.59 -3.31 18.66
N LEU A 74 7.48 -2.87 17.76
CA LEU A 74 7.14 -2.48 16.39
C LEU A 74 7.41 -3.59 15.37
N ALA A 75 8.13 -4.64 15.75
CA ALA A 75 8.52 -5.73 14.87
C ALA A 75 7.30 -6.46 14.28
N SER A 76 6.28 -6.72 15.08
CA SER A 76 5.03 -7.35 14.62
C SER A 76 4.27 -6.47 13.62
N THR A 77 4.19 -5.16 13.88
CA THR A 77 3.58 -4.19 12.96
C THR A 77 4.35 -4.15 11.65
N TRP A 78 5.67 -3.97 11.67
CA TRP A 78 6.50 -3.94 10.47
C TRP A 78 6.40 -5.23 9.65
N LYS A 79 6.44 -6.38 10.34
CA LYS A 79 6.21 -7.69 9.74
C LYS A 79 4.91 -7.71 8.94
N ARG A 80 3.82 -7.28 9.58
CA ARG A 80 2.47 -7.39 9.04
C ARG A 80 2.14 -6.37 7.95
N ILE A 81 2.62 -5.14 8.05
CA ILE A 81 2.24 -4.06 7.13
C ILE A 81 2.88 -4.18 5.75
N HIS A 82 4.03 -4.86 5.63
CA HIS A 82 4.67 -5.00 4.32
C HIS A 82 5.69 -6.14 4.16
N TYR A 83 6.46 -6.48 5.19
CA TYR A 83 7.46 -7.54 5.09
C TYR A 83 6.83 -8.87 4.65
N ASP A 84 5.72 -9.27 5.26
CA ASP A 84 5.00 -10.50 4.89
C ASP A 84 4.52 -10.47 3.42
N HIS A 85 4.17 -9.28 2.91
CA HIS A 85 3.77 -9.10 1.51
C HIS A 85 4.96 -9.29 0.56
N HIS A 86 6.16 -8.82 0.91
CA HIS A 86 7.37 -9.14 0.13
C HIS A 86 7.79 -10.61 0.22
N GLN A 87 7.48 -11.28 1.32
CA GLN A 87 7.77 -12.69 1.52
C GLN A 87 6.84 -13.59 0.71
N ASP A 88 5.57 -13.22 0.60
CA ASP A 88 4.57 -13.92 -0.21
C ASP A 88 3.63 -12.94 -0.94
N PRO A 89 4.07 -12.38 -2.09
CA PRO A 89 3.34 -11.31 -2.77
C PRO A 89 1.97 -11.69 -3.33
N ASN A 90 1.72 -13.00 -3.48
CA ASN A 90 0.46 -13.50 -4.05
C ASN A 90 -0.60 -13.81 -2.98
N ARG A 91 -0.25 -13.74 -1.67
CA ARG A 91 -1.19 -14.01 -0.58
C ARG A 91 -2.14 -12.84 -0.34
N LEU A 92 -3.39 -13.05 -0.74
CA LEU A 92 -4.48 -12.06 -0.65
C LEU A 92 -4.72 -11.53 0.78
N GLU A 93 -4.47 -12.35 1.81
CA GLU A 93 -4.65 -11.97 3.22
C GLU A 93 -3.69 -10.88 3.72
N ILE A 94 -2.58 -10.66 3.02
CA ILE A 94 -1.52 -9.72 3.40
C ILE A 94 -1.43 -8.58 2.37
N LEU A 95 -2.18 -8.69 1.28
CA LEU A 95 -2.18 -7.72 0.20
C LEU A 95 -2.75 -6.37 0.64
N PHE A 96 -3.88 -6.40 1.36
CA PHE A 96 -4.59 -5.21 1.77
C PHE A 96 -4.11 -4.66 3.11
N GLY A 97 -4.07 -3.34 3.23
CA GLY A 97 -3.83 -2.69 4.51
C GLY A 97 -4.89 -3.11 5.54
N ALA A 98 -4.47 -3.35 6.79
CA ALA A 98 -5.40 -3.66 7.88
C ALA A 98 -6.12 -2.38 8.36
N LEU A 99 -7.39 -2.50 8.75
CA LEU A 99 -8.21 -1.35 9.17
C LEU A 99 -7.55 -0.50 10.27
N HIS A 100 -6.97 -1.15 11.28
CA HIS A 100 -6.39 -0.45 12.44
C HIS A 100 -5.11 0.33 12.13
N THR A 101 -4.36 -0.04 11.07
CA THR A 101 -3.19 0.73 10.62
C THR A 101 -3.57 1.75 9.55
N THR A 102 -4.48 1.39 8.66
CA THR A 102 -4.78 2.17 7.45
C THR A 102 -5.81 3.27 7.71
N LEU A 103 -6.89 3.02 8.45
CA LEU A 103 -7.92 4.04 8.71
C LEU A 103 -7.36 5.29 9.44
N PRO A 104 -6.60 5.16 10.54
CA PRO A 104 -6.02 6.34 11.20
C PRO A 104 -5.06 7.09 10.28
N THR A 105 -4.29 6.37 9.47
CA THR A 105 -3.35 6.96 8.52
C THR A 105 -4.06 7.78 7.46
N ILE A 106 -5.15 7.28 6.88
CA ILE A 106 -5.97 8.02 5.90
C ILE A 106 -6.57 9.26 6.56
N ALA A 107 -7.15 9.11 7.76
CA ALA A 107 -7.76 10.22 8.49
C ALA A 107 -6.74 11.33 8.75
N LEU A 108 -5.54 10.99 9.26
CA LEU A 108 -4.46 11.94 9.52
C LEU A 108 -3.94 12.59 8.23
N ALA A 109 -3.90 11.86 7.11
CA ALA A 109 -3.40 12.36 5.84
C ALA A 109 -4.35 13.33 5.14
N THR A 110 -5.67 13.19 5.30
CA THR A 110 -6.65 13.95 4.51
C THR A 110 -7.57 14.85 5.33
N ALA A 111 -8.05 14.40 6.50
CA ALA A 111 -9.06 15.13 7.26
C ALA A 111 -8.57 16.50 7.77
N PRO A 112 -7.32 16.67 8.27
CA PRO A 112 -6.80 17.98 8.67
C PRO A 112 -6.78 19.00 7.53
N ILE A 113 -6.46 18.56 6.32
CA ILE A 113 -6.47 19.42 5.12
C ILE A 113 -7.88 19.93 4.85
N GLY A 114 -8.86 19.02 4.83
CA GLY A 114 -10.25 19.40 4.64
C GLY A 114 -10.76 20.32 5.75
N TYR A 115 -10.43 20.01 7.00
CA TYR A 115 -10.82 20.84 8.15
C TYR A 115 -10.29 22.28 8.02
N ALA A 116 -9.04 22.45 7.61
CA ALA A 116 -8.43 23.77 7.39
C ALA A 116 -9.12 24.57 6.27
N LEU A 117 -9.71 23.89 5.28
CA LEU A 117 -10.36 24.55 4.13
C LEU A 117 -11.82 24.92 4.39
N GLY A 118 -12.55 24.13 5.18
CA GLY A 118 -14.00 24.32 5.34
C GLY A 118 -14.62 23.64 6.57
N GLY A 119 -13.83 23.38 7.61
CA GLY A 119 -14.30 22.77 8.85
C GLY A 119 -14.72 21.31 8.71
N THR A 120 -15.62 20.85 9.60
CA THR A 120 -16.00 19.45 9.74
C THR A 120 -16.50 18.82 8.43
N GLY A 121 -17.35 19.52 7.67
CA GLY A 121 -17.84 19.00 6.39
C GLY A 121 -16.73 18.75 5.38
N ALA A 122 -15.83 19.71 5.21
CA ALA A 122 -14.71 19.57 4.29
C ALA A 122 -13.72 18.48 4.75
N ALA A 123 -13.53 18.31 6.06
CA ALA A 123 -12.77 17.20 6.64
C ALA A 123 -13.39 15.82 6.31
N LEU A 124 -14.72 15.70 6.42
CA LEU A 124 -15.47 14.49 6.07
C LEU A 124 -15.36 14.18 4.57
N ALA A 125 -15.45 15.20 3.71
CA ALA A 125 -15.26 15.05 2.27
C ALA A 125 -13.84 14.60 1.90
N ALA A 126 -12.81 15.18 2.54
CA ALA A 126 -11.42 14.78 2.38
C ALA A 126 -11.16 13.35 2.86
N PHE A 127 -11.72 12.97 4.01
CA PHE A 127 -11.62 11.63 4.56
C PHE A 127 -12.28 10.59 3.66
N ALA A 128 -13.52 10.83 3.22
CA ALA A 128 -14.22 9.98 2.25
C ALA A 128 -13.41 9.83 0.95
N THR A 129 -12.83 10.92 0.45
CA THR A 129 -11.99 10.90 -0.75
C THR A 129 -10.75 10.03 -0.55
N GLY A 130 -10.07 10.14 0.59
CA GLY A 130 -8.94 9.28 0.95
C GLY A 130 -9.30 7.80 0.99
N LEU A 131 -10.44 7.45 1.60
CA LEU A 131 -10.94 6.08 1.66
C LEU A 131 -11.27 5.50 0.29
N ILE A 132 -11.96 6.26 -0.57
CA ILE A 132 -12.27 5.83 -1.94
C ILE A 132 -10.99 5.68 -2.76
N THR A 133 -10.04 6.61 -2.61
CA THR A 133 -8.73 6.55 -3.28
C THR A 133 -7.96 5.30 -2.83
N THR A 134 -8.00 4.97 -1.54
CA THR A 134 -7.42 3.73 -0.98
C THR A 134 -8.01 2.51 -1.66
N CYS A 135 -9.34 2.41 -1.76
CA CYS A 135 -10.00 1.31 -2.47
C CYS A 135 -9.53 1.20 -3.93
N VAL A 136 -9.39 2.31 -4.64
CA VAL A 136 -8.88 2.28 -6.02
C VAL A 136 -7.45 1.76 -6.08
N TYR A 137 -6.58 2.19 -5.15
CA TYR A 137 -5.19 1.73 -5.07
C TYR A 137 -5.13 0.22 -4.79
N GLU A 138 -5.87 -0.25 -3.79
CA GLU A 138 -5.93 -1.66 -3.39
C GLU A 138 -6.49 -2.55 -4.52
N PHE A 139 -7.46 -2.05 -5.30
CA PHE A 139 -7.96 -2.77 -6.47
C PHE A 139 -6.89 -2.93 -7.56
N PHE A 140 -6.10 -1.88 -7.82
CA PHE A 140 -4.98 -1.98 -8.75
C PHE A 140 -3.85 -2.85 -8.20
N HIS A 141 -3.61 -2.84 -6.90
CA HIS A 141 -2.66 -3.73 -6.23
C HIS A 141 -3.05 -5.21 -6.40
N CYS A 142 -4.35 -5.53 -6.31
CA CYS A 142 -4.91 -6.84 -6.71
C CYS A 142 -4.62 -7.21 -8.16
N ILE A 143 -4.83 -6.27 -9.10
CA ILE A 143 -4.53 -6.50 -10.52
C ILE A 143 -3.04 -6.81 -10.71
N GLN A 144 -2.17 -6.15 -9.95
CA GLN A 144 -0.73 -6.29 -10.05
C GLN A 144 -0.25 -7.66 -9.53
N HIS A 145 -0.77 -8.13 -8.39
CA HIS A 145 -0.32 -9.38 -7.76
C HIS A 145 -1.08 -10.63 -8.19
N LEU A 146 -2.40 -10.55 -8.34
CA LEU A 146 -3.19 -11.74 -8.64
C LEU A 146 -3.01 -12.19 -10.09
N ALA A 147 -3.37 -13.45 -10.35
CA ALA A 147 -3.29 -14.12 -11.66
C ALA A 147 -4.31 -13.60 -12.69
N TYR A 148 -4.41 -12.28 -12.83
CA TYR A 148 -5.15 -11.54 -13.84
C TYR A 148 -4.17 -10.90 -14.83
N LYS A 149 -4.47 -11.03 -16.13
CA LYS A 149 -3.68 -10.45 -17.22
C LYS A 149 -4.41 -9.22 -17.78
N PRO A 150 -3.99 -7.99 -17.42
CA PRO A 150 -4.65 -6.79 -17.93
C PRO A 150 -4.43 -6.63 -19.44
N LYS A 151 -5.43 -6.07 -20.13
CA LYS A 151 -5.37 -5.82 -21.59
C LYS A 151 -4.89 -4.42 -21.95
N ARG A 152 -5.12 -3.43 -21.08
CA ARG A 152 -4.75 -2.03 -21.34
C ARG A 152 -3.25 -1.83 -21.11
N LYS A 153 -2.55 -1.26 -22.10
CA LYS A 153 -1.08 -1.09 -22.08
C LYS A 153 -0.57 -0.39 -20.81
N TRP A 154 -1.25 0.66 -20.35
CA TRP A 154 -0.84 1.39 -19.15
C TRP A 154 -0.98 0.53 -17.87
N VAL A 155 -2.01 -0.31 -17.76
CA VAL A 155 -2.19 -1.25 -16.63
C VAL A 155 -1.14 -2.36 -16.68
N VAL A 156 -0.79 -2.83 -17.87
CA VAL A 156 0.31 -3.80 -18.06
C VAL A 156 1.63 -3.20 -17.61
N ALA A 157 1.93 -1.97 -18.02
CA ALA A 157 3.15 -1.28 -17.59
C ALA A 157 3.19 -1.09 -16.07
N MET A 158 2.10 -0.62 -15.48
CA MET A 158 1.95 -0.45 -14.03
C MET A 158 2.16 -1.78 -13.28
N LYS A 159 1.54 -2.88 -13.74
CA LYS A 159 1.81 -4.23 -13.22
C LYS A 159 3.29 -4.61 -13.34
N ALA A 160 3.91 -4.40 -14.50
CA ALA A 160 5.32 -4.72 -14.69
C ALA A 160 6.24 -3.96 -13.74
N ARG A 161 5.98 -2.67 -13.49
CA ARG A 161 6.77 -1.84 -12.55
C ARG A 161 6.63 -2.32 -11.11
N HIS A 162 5.41 -2.59 -10.65
CA HIS A 162 5.17 -3.11 -9.31
C HIS A 162 5.74 -4.51 -9.09
N MET A 163 5.67 -5.37 -10.12
CA MET A 163 6.31 -6.69 -10.07
C MET A 163 7.84 -6.57 -10.07
N ALA A 164 8.41 -5.60 -10.78
CA ALA A 164 9.85 -5.33 -10.69
C ALA A 164 10.25 -4.92 -9.26
N HIS A 165 9.42 -4.14 -8.57
CA HIS A 165 9.65 -3.77 -7.18
C HIS A 165 9.69 -5.00 -6.25
N HIS A 166 8.75 -5.94 -6.38
CA HIS A 166 8.70 -7.12 -5.51
C HIS A 166 9.67 -8.26 -5.88
N PHE A 167 10.10 -8.35 -7.15
CA PHE A 167 10.89 -9.50 -7.63
C PHE A 167 12.28 -9.14 -8.14
N HIS A 168 12.58 -7.85 -8.29
CA HIS A 168 13.88 -7.38 -8.79
C HIS A 168 14.60 -6.42 -7.83
N ASP A 169 14.01 -5.29 -7.48
CA ASP A 169 14.64 -4.29 -6.61
C ASP A 169 13.59 -3.53 -5.79
N GLU A 170 13.58 -3.78 -4.49
CA GLU A 170 12.63 -3.21 -3.53
C GLU A 170 12.91 -1.72 -3.21
N ARG A 171 13.95 -1.13 -3.80
CA ARG A 171 14.43 0.23 -3.49
C ARG A 171 13.89 1.31 -4.45
N GLY A 172 13.07 0.93 -5.43
CA GLY A 172 12.43 1.85 -6.35
C GLY A 172 11.02 1.42 -6.75
N ASN A 173 10.38 2.20 -7.63
CA ASN A 173 9.01 1.99 -8.10
C ASN A 173 7.98 1.84 -6.94
N PHE A 174 8.02 2.74 -5.97
CA PHE A 174 7.14 2.74 -4.80
C PHE A 174 5.68 3.10 -5.12
N GLY A 175 5.41 3.73 -6.27
CA GLY A 175 4.07 4.03 -6.73
C GLY A 175 3.26 2.78 -7.07
N ILE A 176 1.95 2.79 -6.75
CA ILE A 176 1.02 1.71 -7.11
C ILE A 176 0.25 2.07 -8.38
N THR A 177 -0.48 3.18 -8.38
CA THR A 177 -1.36 3.55 -9.52
C THR A 177 -0.68 4.51 -10.51
N ASN A 178 0.35 5.22 -10.07
CA ASN A 178 1.17 6.12 -10.87
C ASN A 178 2.58 6.22 -10.26
N TYR A 179 3.54 6.70 -11.06
CA TYR A 179 4.96 6.79 -10.70
C TYR A 179 5.49 8.23 -10.76
N PHE A 180 4.63 9.23 -10.61
CA PHE A 180 5.05 10.63 -10.68
C PHE A 180 6.10 10.94 -9.60
N TRP A 181 5.83 10.57 -8.36
CA TRP A 181 6.74 10.79 -7.24
C TRP A 181 8.03 9.98 -7.35
N ASP A 182 7.96 8.75 -7.88
CA ASP A 182 9.17 7.98 -8.18
C ASP A 182 10.08 8.68 -9.20
N ARG A 183 9.50 9.29 -10.23
CA ARG A 183 10.28 10.06 -11.22
C ARG A 183 10.86 11.32 -10.60
N LEU A 184 10.07 12.04 -9.80
CA LEU A 184 10.51 13.27 -9.16
C LEU A 184 11.66 13.02 -8.17
N PHE A 185 11.59 11.93 -7.40
CA PHE A 185 12.58 11.60 -6.37
C PHE A 185 13.65 10.60 -6.84
N GLY A 186 13.73 10.31 -8.14
CA GLY A 186 14.78 9.47 -8.73
C GLY A 186 14.72 7.99 -8.31
N THR A 187 13.56 7.47 -7.94
CA THR A 187 13.34 6.05 -7.58
C THR A 187 12.60 5.26 -8.67
N TYR A 188 12.26 5.89 -9.79
CA TYR A 188 11.66 5.22 -10.94
C TYR A 188 12.72 4.46 -11.75
N TYR A 189 12.46 3.19 -12.06
CA TYR A 189 13.31 2.43 -12.98
C TYR A 189 12.49 1.56 -13.95
N GLU A 190 12.94 1.59 -15.21
CA GLU A 190 12.26 0.88 -16.29
C GLU A 190 12.92 -0.46 -16.65
N ARG A 191 14.25 -0.51 -16.58
CA ARG A 191 15.03 -1.66 -17.00
C ARG A 191 15.31 -2.57 -15.81
N ILE A 192 14.95 -3.85 -15.96
CA ILE A 192 15.37 -4.91 -15.05
C ILE A 192 16.75 -5.37 -15.55
N GLU A 193 17.80 -4.90 -14.89
CA GLU A 193 19.19 -5.29 -15.22
C GLU A 193 19.48 -6.62 -14.50
N LYS A 194 19.63 -7.72 -15.24
CA LYS A 194 19.65 -9.09 -14.67
C LYS A 194 20.68 -9.29 -13.55
N ASP A 195 21.77 -8.54 -13.61
CA ASP A 195 22.91 -8.52 -12.68
C ASP A 195 22.69 -7.63 -11.44
N ARG A 196 21.64 -6.82 -11.38
CA ARG A 196 21.34 -5.90 -10.26
C ARG A 196 20.14 -6.30 -9.43
N LYS A 197 19.74 -7.57 -9.46
CA LYS A 197 18.68 -8.06 -8.57
C LYS A 197 19.11 -7.88 -7.12
N SER A 198 18.29 -7.18 -6.35
CA SER A 198 18.55 -6.96 -4.93
C SER A 198 18.51 -8.28 -4.15
N GLU A 199 19.55 -8.51 -3.35
CA GLU A 199 19.66 -9.64 -2.42
C GLU A 199 18.58 -9.60 -1.33
N THR A 200 18.02 -8.41 -1.08
CA THR A 200 17.08 -8.14 -0.01
C THR A 200 15.64 -7.96 -0.49
N VAL A 201 15.37 -8.21 -1.77
CA VAL A 201 14.06 -7.94 -2.39
C VAL A 201 12.88 -8.62 -1.69
N PHE A 202 13.10 -9.79 -1.10
CA PHE A 202 12.05 -10.51 -0.39
C PHE A 202 12.03 -10.23 1.12
N ASN A 203 13.12 -9.77 1.72
CA ASN A 203 13.25 -9.63 3.18
C ASN A 203 13.44 -8.19 3.66
N LEU A 204 13.43 -7.21 2.75
CA LEU A 204 13.54 -5.77 3.06
C LEU A 204 14.78 -5.43 3.91
N GLY A 205 15.83 -6.24 3.81
CA GLY A 205 17.07 -6.07 4.55
C GLY A 205 17.14 -6.77 5.90
N TYR A 206 16.15 -7.58 6.24
CA TYR A 206 16.15 -8.43 7.43
C TYR A 206 16.81 -9.78 7.10
N THR A 207 18.14 -9.79 7.03
CA THR A 207 18.96 -10.98 6.73
C THR A 207 19.19 -11.86 7.97
N PRO A 208 19.68 -13.10 7.82
CA PRO A 208 20.03 -13.96 8.96
C PRO A 208 20.94 -13.26 9.98
N GLU A 209 21.95 -12.54 9.52
CA GLU A 209 22.92 -11.81 10.36
C GLU A 209 22.23 -10.66 11.12
N VAL A 210 21.25 -10.00 10.49
CA VAL A 210 20.43 -8.97 11.16
C VAL A 210 19.54 -9.60 12.23
N ALA A 211 18.98 -10.78 11.97
CA ALA A 211 18.11 -11.49 12.89
C ALA A 211 18.85 -12.03 14.13
N GLU A 212 20.15 -12.33 14.04
CA GLU A 212 20.97 -12.66 15.22
C GLU A 212 20.99 -11.49 16.23
N ARG A 213 21.03 -10.25 15.72
CA ARG A 213 21.05 -9.04 16.55
C ARG A 213 19.66 -8.56 16.97
N TYR A 214 18.66 -8.73 16.10
CA TYR A 214 17.29 -8.25 16.30
C TYR A 214 16.28 -9.38 16.03
N PRO A 215 16.12 -10.37 16.92
CA PRO A 215 15.49 -11.65 16.59
C PRO A 215 13.95 -11.62 16.46
N TRP A 216 13.32 -10.49 16.76
CA TRP A 216 11.87 -10.38 16.97
C TRP A 216 11.04 -10.83 15.76
N VAL A 217 11.41 -10.41 14.54
CA VAL A 217 10.66 -10.81 13.33
C VAL A 217 10.90 -12.28 13.00
N ALA A 218 12.12 -12.79 13.25
CA ALA A 218 12.45 -14.20 13.02
C ALA A 218 11.68 -15.11 13.98
N GLN A 219 11.59 -14.74 15.25
CA GLN A 219 10.78 -15.44 16.26
C GLN A 219 9.30 -15.50 15.86
N LEU A 220 8.75 -14.40 15.33
CA LEU A 220 7.36 -14.33 14.83
C LEU A 220 7.13 -15.12 13.53
N SER A 221 8.20 -15.42 12.79
CA SER A 221 8.12 -16.06 11.46
C SER A 221 8.56 -17.52 11.46
N GLY A 222 9.06 -18.04 12.59
CA GLY A 222 9.69 -19.36 12.65
C GLY A 222 11.07 -19.44 11.97
N GLY A 223 11.75 -18.30 11.79
CA GLY A 223 13.05 -18.19 11.13
C GLY A 223 13.16 -16.99 10.19
N VAL A 224 14.29 -16.86 9.51
CA VAL A 224 14.48 -15.90 8.42
C VAL A 224 14.32 -16.61 7.09
N ALA A 225 13.32 -16.20 6.32
CA ALA A 225 13.07 -16.80 5.02
C ALA A 225 14.02 -16.22 3.95
N THR A 226 14.77 -17.11 3.31
CA THR A 226 15.77 -16.81 2.27
C THR A 226 15.36 -17.38 0.92
N GLY A 227 15.94 -16.88 -0.17
CA GLY A 227 15.65 -17.37 -1.52
C GLY A 227 14.32 -16.88 -2.12
N HIS A 228 13.88 -17.46 -3.23
CA HIS A 228 12.67 -17.03 -3.93
C HIS A 228 11.40 -17.61 -3.27
N PRO A 229 10.26 -16.88 -3.20
CA PRO A 229 9.02 -17.39 -2.59
C PRO A 229 8.56 -18.75 -3.15
N SER A 230 8.72 -18.97 -4.46
CA SER A 230 8.36 -20.25 -5.11
C SER A 230 9.21 -21.45 -4.70
N GLN A 231 10.35 -21.24 -4.03
CA GLN A 231 11.23 -22.32 -3.56
C GLN A 231 10.94 -22.71 -2.10
N ARG A 232 10.06 -21.96 -1.41
CA ARG A 232 9.81 -22.12 0.02
C ARG A 232 8.53 -22.90 0.33
N ILE A 233 7.62 -23.01 -0.64
CA ILE A 233 6.36 -23.74 -0.51
C ILE A 233 6.60 -25.17 -1.06
N PRO A 234 6.46 -26.23 -0.25
CA PRO A 234 6.46 -27.60 -0.77
C PRO A 234 5.30 -27.77 -1.74
N HIS A 235 5.58 -28.28 -2.94
CA HIS A 235 4.57 -28.64 -3.94
C HIS A 235 3.75 -29.84 -3.50
#